data_AF-A0A376L3M4-F1
#
_entry.id   AF-A0A376L3M4-F1
#
_cell.length_a   1.000
_cell.length_b   1.000
_cell.length_c   1.000
_cell.angle_alpha   90.00
_cell.angle_beta   90.00
_cell.angle_gamma   90.00
#
_symmetry.space_group_name_H-M   'P 1'
#
loop_
_entity.id
_entity.type
_entity.pdbx_description
1 polymer ?
#
loop_
_entity_poly.entity_id
_entity_poly.type
_entity_poly.pdbx_seq_one_letter_code
_entity_poly.pdbx_strand_id
1 'polypeptide(L)'
;MVLLDEVEKAHRDVLNLFYQVFDRGFMRDGEGREIDFRNTVILMTSNLGSDLLMQQLSEKPETTESELHELIRPLLRDHFQPALLARFQTVIYRPLIPSAHAHHCADEVCTGLRTPALPLWG
;
A
#
# COMPACT_ATOMS: atom_id res chain seq x y z
N MET A 1 7.69 10.74 3.99
CA MET A 1 6.91 9.56 3.54
C MET A 1 5.76 10.07 2.71
N VAL A 2 5.47 9.42 1.58
CA VAL A 2 4.31 9.69 0.74
C VAL A 2 3.40 8.47 0.76
N LEU A 3 2.10 8.69 0.93
CA LEU A 3 1.07 7.65 0.83
C LEU A 3 0.22 7.92 -0.42
N LEU A 4 0.11 6.93 -1.29
CA LEU A 4 -0.84 6.93 -2.39
C LEU A 4 -1.94 5.93 -2.05
N ASP A 5 -3.11 6.46 -1.70
CA ASP A 5 -4.25 5.63 -1.31
C ASP A 5 -5.08 5.22 -2.53
N GLU A 6 -5.59 3.98 -2.53
CA GLU A 6 -6.42 3.41 -3.60
C GLU A 6 -5.84 3.65 -5.00
N VAL A 7 -4.56 3.31 -5.18
CA VAL A 7 -3.79 3.67 -6.38
C VAL A 7 -4.37 3.06 -7.67
N GLU A 8 -5.20 2.03 -7.58
CA GLU A 8 -5.94 1.45 -8.72
C GLU A 8 -7.03 2.38 -9.28
N LYS A 9 -7.46 3.38 -8.51
CA LYS A 9 -8.44 4.38 -8.95
C LYS A 9 -7.76 5.63 -9.49
N ALA A 10 -6.43 5.75 -9.36
CA ALA A 10 -5.69 6.92 -9.77
C ALA A 10 -5.70 7.10 -11.29
N HIS A 11 -5.79 8.35 -11.74
CA HIS A 11 -5.65 8.66 -13.15
C HIS A 11 -4.24 8.31 -13.65
N ARG A 12 -4.13 7.81 -14.88
CA ARG A 12 -2.85 7.41 -15.49
C ARG A 12 -1.78 8.50 -15.44
N ASP A 13 -2.16 9.76 -15.61
CA ASP A 13 -1.22 10.88 -15.56
C ASP A 13 -0.59 11.08 -14.18
N VAL A 14 -1.34 10.78 -13.10
CA VAL A 14 -0.81 10.82 -11.74
C VAL A 14 0.23 9.71 -11.58
N LEU A 15 -0.08 8.48 -12.03
CA LEU A 15 0.88 7.37 -11.98
C LEU A 15 2.13 7.66 -12.82
N ASN A 16 1.97 8.26 -13.99
CA ASN A 16 3.08 8.64 -14.88
C ASN A 16 4.05 9.65 -14.22
N LEU A 17 3.55 10.56 -13.38
CA LEU A 17 4.42 11.47 -12.61
C LEU A 17 5.30 10.68 -11.65
N PHE A 18 4.73 9.70 -10.96
CA PHE A 18 5.48 8.84 -10.04
C PHE A 18 6.42 7.86 -10.76
N TYR A 19 6.20 7.55 -12.04
CA TYR A 19 7.17 6.75 -12.81
C TYR A 19 8.54 7.39 -12.87
N GLN A 20 8.59 8.73 -13.01
CA GLN A 20 9.86 9.45 -13.01
C GLN A 20 10.57 9.33 -11.65
N VAL A 21 9.80 9.34 -10.57
CA VAL A 21 10.31 9.15 -9.21
C VAL A 21 10.85 7.74 -9.01
N PHE A 22 10.09 6.72 -9.38
CA PHE A 22 10.51 5.33 -9.24
C PHE A 22 11.72 4.98 -10.11
N ASP A 23 11.90 5.69 -11.22
CA ASP A 23 13.03 5.49 -12.12
C ASP A 23 14.28 6.25 -11.70
N ARG A 24 14.14 7.55 -11.42
CA ARG A 24 15.28 8.47 -11.27
C ARG A 24 15.50 8.98 -9.85
N GLY A 25 14.53 8.80 -8.95
CA GLY A 25 14.57 9.31 -7.58
C GLY A 25 14.29 10.80 -7.45
N PHE A 26 13.84 11.47 -8.51
CA PHE A 26 13.46 12.89 -8.50
C PHE A 26 12.21 13.16 -9.36
N MET A 27 11.49 14.23 -9.03
CA MET A 27 10.36 14.76 -9.78
C MET A 27 10.58 16.23 -10.08
N ARG A 28 10.00 16.76 -11.17
CA ARG A 28 9.87 18.21 -11.36
C ARG A 28 8.44 18.67 -11.12
N ASP A 29 8.28 19.74 -10.36
CA ASP A 29 6.98 20.38 -10.20
C ASP A 29 6.61 21.26 -11.42
N GLY A 30 5.44 21.90 -11.38
CA GLY A 30 4.96 22.77 -12.47
C GLY A 30 5.79 24.04 -12.69
N GLU A 31 6.64 24.42 -11.72
CA GLU A 31 7.58 25.53 -11.83
C GLU A 31 8.96 25.07 -12.35
N GLY A 32 9.13 23.77 -12.59
CA GLY A 32 10.37 23.15 -13.05
C GLY A 32 11.38 22.91 -11.92
N ARG A 33 10.99 23.08 -10.65
CA ARG A 33 11.85 22.79 -9.50
C ARG A 33 11.99 21.29 -9.35
N GLU A 34 13.21 20.84 -9.11
CA GLU A 34 13.50 19.44 -8.85
C GLU A 34 13.28 19.10 -7.37
N ILE A 35 12.53 18.02 -7.13
CA ILE A 35 12.20 17.49 -5.81
C ILE A 35 12.88 16.13 -5.69
N ASP A 36 13.70 15.95 -4.65
CA ASP A 36 14.43 14.71 -4.36
C ASP A 36 13.57 13.72 -3.55
N PHE A 37 13.45 12.49 -4.03
CA PHE A 37 12.70 11.39 -3.43
C PHE A 37 13.60 10.23 -2.96
N ARG A 38 14.92 10.32 -3.09
CA ARG A 38 15.85 9.22 -2.75
C ARG A 38 15.80 8.80 -1.28
N ASN A 39 15.42 9.72 -0.39
CA ASN A 39 15.21 9.46 1.05
C ASN A 39 13.73 9.43 1.45
N THR A 40 12.83 9.22 0.49
CA THR A 40 11.38 9.20 0.71
C THR A 40 10.83 7.80 0.51
N VAL A 41 10.27 7.24 1.58
CA VAL A 41 9.44 6.03 1.48
C VAL A 41 8.11 6.40 0.81
N ILE A 42 7.78 5.68 -0.26
CA ILE A 42 6.49 5.77 -0.97
C ILE A 42 5.71 4.50 -0.65
N LEU A 43 4.62 4.65 0.09
CA LEU A 43 3.68 3.58 0.39
C LEU A 43 2.48 3.73 -0.54
N MET A 44 2.05 2.62 -1.13
CA MET A 44 0.86 2.58 -1.99
C MET A 44 -0.06 1.50 -1.46
N THR A 45 -1.34 1.83 -1.35
CA THR A 45 -2.40 0.88 -1.01
C THR A 45 -3.24 0.63 -2.25
N SER A 46 -3.74 -0.59 -2.35
CA SER A 46 -4.67 -0.94 -3.42
C SER A 46 -5.65 -1.99 -2.93
N ASN A 47 -6.90 -1.86 -3.34
CA ASN A 47 -7.91 -2.89 -3.13
C ASN A 47 -7.96 -3.88 -4.31
N LEU A 48 -7.10 -3.74 -5.32
CA LEU A 48 -7.07 -4.61 -6.49
C LEU A 48 -6.80 -6.07 -6.10
N GLY A 49 -7.71 -6.97 -6.45
CA GLY A 49 -7.60 -8.41 -6.16
C GLY A 49 -8.03 -8.81 -4.74
N SER A 50 -8.56 -7.89 -3.93
CA SER A 50 -9.01 -8.18 -2.56
C SER A 50 -10.04 -9.30 -2.50
N ASP A 51 -11.07 -9.26 -3.37
CA ASP A 51 -12.11 -10.29 -3.41
C ASP A 51 -11.54 -11.69 -3.72
N LEU A 52 -10.59 -11.74 -4.66
CA LEU A 52 -9.92 -12.97 -5.07
C LEU A 52 -9.05 -13.55 -3.95
N LEU A 53 -8.32 -12.69 -3.24
CA LEU A 53 -7.52 -13.07 -2.07
C LEU A 53 -8.43 -13.54 -0.93
N MET A 54 -9.52 -12.84 -0.66
CA MET A 54 -10.49 -13.23 0.37
C MET A 54 -11.13 -14.59 0.08
N GLN A 55 -11.53 -14.84 -1.16
CA GLN A 55 -12.08 -16.14 -1.56
C GLN A 55 -11.04 -17.25 -1.37
N GLN A 56 -9.83 -17.07 -1.92
CA GLN A 56 -8.76 -18.07 -1.82
C GLN A 56 -8.41 -18.40 -0.37
N LEU A 57 -8.30 -17.39 0.50
CA LEU A 57 -7.96 -17.59 1.92
C LEU A 57 -9.12 -18.14 2.75
N SER A 58 -10.36 -17.98 2.29
CA SER A 58 -11.53 -18.62 2.91
C SER A 58 -11.59 -20.11 2.59
N GLU A 59 -11.21 -20.50 1.37
CA GLU A 59 -11.19 -21.89 0.92
C GLU A 59 -9.92 -22.64 1.39
N LYS A 60 -8.77 -21.96 1.38
CA LYS A 60 -7.45 -22.51 1.72
C LYS A 60 -6.65 -21.52 2.57
N PRO A 61 -6.91 -21.44 3.89
CA PRO A 61 -6.25 -20.49 4.80
C PRO A 61 -4.72 -20.61 4.82
N GLU A 62 -4.20 -21.81 4.57
CA GLU A 62 -2.78 -22.13 4.51
C GLU A 62 -2.08 -21.75 3.18
N THR A 63 -2.79 -21.08 2.26
CA THR A 63 -2.20 -20.63 0.99
C THR A 63 -0.96 -19.78 1.24
N THR A 64 0.14 -20.16 0.61
CA THR A 64 1.44 -19.52 0.78
C THR A 64 1.46 -18.14 0.14
N GLU A 65 2.36 -17.27 0.61
CA GLU A 65 2.52 -15.92 0.04
C GLU A 65 2.81 -15.98 -1.47
N SER A 66 3.64 -16.93 -1.90
CA SER A 66 3.99 -17.10 -3.32
C SER A 66 2.77 -17.46 -4.18
N GLU A 67 1.88 -18.31 -3.67
CA GLU A 67 0.64 -18.67 -4.39
C GLU A 67 -0.31 -17.48 -4.48
N LEU A 68 -0.43 -16.67 -3.41
CA LEU A 68 -1.22 -15.45 -3.43
C LEU A 68 -0.66 -14.43 -4.43
N HIS A 69 0.67 -14.27 -4.49
CA HIS A 69 1.31 -13.42 -5.48
C HIS A 69 1.01 -13.86 -6.91
N GLU A 70 1.15 -15.16 -7.21
CA GLU A 70 0.83 -15.69 -8.54
C GLU A 70 -0.67 -15.54 -8.89
N LEU A 71 -1.55 -15.67 -7.90
CA LEU A 71 -2.99 -15.47 -8.06
C LEU A 71 -3.35 -14.04 -8.48
N ILE A 72 -2.76 -13.01 -7.84
CA ILE A 72 -3.05 -11.60 -8.15
C ILE A 72 -2.22 -11.04 -9.30
N ARG A 73 -1.14 -11.73 -9.70
CA ARG A 73 -0.20 -11.27 -10.73
C ARG A 73 -0.88 -10.88 -12.05
N PRO A 74 -1.87 -11.63 -12.59
CA PRO A 74 -2.57 -11.26 -13.81
C PRO A 74 -3.33 -9.94 -13.67
N LEU A 75 -4.03 -9.73 -12.54
CA LEU A 75 -4.78 -8.49 -12.25
C LEU A 75 -3.83 -7.29 -12.17
N LEU A 76 -2.71 -7.45 -11.46
CA LEU A 76 -1.70 -6.41 -11.36
C LEU A 76 -1.15 -6.03 -12.74
N ARG A 77 -0.85 -7.00 -13.61
CA ARG A 77 -0.33 -6.76 -14.98
C ARG A 77 -1.35 -6.13 -15.92
N ASP A 78 -2.63 -6.41 -15.74
CA ASP A 78 -3.70 -5.80 -16.53
C ASP A 78 -3.89 -4.33 -16.15
N HIS A 79 -3.79 -4.03 -14.86
CA HIS A 79 -4.01 -2.69 -14.33
C HIS A 79 -2.76 -1.77 -14.43
N PHE A 80 -1.59 -2.27 -14.02
CA PHE A 80 -0.35 -1.50 -13.95
C PHE A 80 0.61 -1.84 -15.09
N GLN A 81 1.41 -0.87 -15.52
CA GLN A 81 2.43 -1.11 -16.53
C GLN A 81 3.51 -2.08 -16.01
N PRO A 82 4.01 -3.02 -16.83
CA PRO A 82 5.05 -3.98 -16.40
C PRO A 82 6.30 -3.32 -15.82
N ALA A 83 6.72 -2.17 -16.36
CA ALA A 83 7.87 -1.42 -15.88
C ALA A 83 7.68 -0.91 -14.44
N LEU A 84 6.45 -0.55 -14.09
CA LEU A 84 6.08 -0.10 -12.75
C LEU A 84 6.08 -1.27 -11.75
N LEU A 85 5.43 -2.37 -12.12
CA LEU A 85 5.38 -3.57 -11.29
C LEU A 85 6.77 -4.11 -10.95
N ALA A 86 7.73 -3.99 -11.87
CA ALA A 86 9.11 -4.39 -11.63
C ALA A 86 9.84 -3.55 -10.57
N ARG A 87 9.31 -2.37 -10.21
CA ARG A 87 9.84 -1.50 -9.15
C ARG A 87 9.06 -1.61 -7.84
N PHE A 88 7.94 -2.33 -7.83
CA PHE A 88 7.10 -2.49 -6.66
C PHE A 88 7.54 -3.71 -5.84
N GLN A 89 7.58 -3.51 -4.53
CA GLN A 89 7.53 -4.62 -3.58
C GLN A 89 6.08 -4.72 -3.09
N THR A 90 5.32 -5.64 -3.67
CA THR A 90 3.94 -5.90 -3.25
C THR A 90 3.94 -6.63 -1.92
N VAL A 91 3.09 -6.18 -0.99
CA VAL A 91 2.83 -6.86 0.29
C VAL A 91 1.34 -7.19 0.33
N ILE A 92 1.02 -8.46 0.57
CA ILE A 92 -0.38 -8.92 0.60
C ILE A 92 -0.85 -8.93 2.05
N TYR A 93 -1.92 -8.18 2.33
CA TYR A 93 -2.55 -8.18 3.65
C TYR A 93 -3.52 -9.36 3.77
N ARG A 94 -3.26 -10.25 4.72
CA ARG A 94 -4.21 -11.32 5.09
C ARG A 94 -5.35 -10.73 5.94
N PRO A 95 -6.59 -11.23 5.80
CA PRO A 95 -7.69 -10.83 6.63
C PRO A 95 -7.39 -11.18 8.10
N LEU A 96 -7.81 -10.30 9.02
CA LEU A 96 -7.61 -10.50 10.44
C LEU A 96 -8.46 -11.69 10.93
N ILE A 97 -7.81 -12.67 11.54
CA ILE A 97 -8.50 -13.81 12.15
C ILE A 97 -8.98 -13.39 13.55
N PRO A 98 -10.28 -13.56 13.89
CA PRO A 98 -10.83 -13.07 15.16
C PRO A 98 -10.18 -13.63 16.44
N SER A 99 -9.51 -14.77 16.35
CA SER A 99 -9.08 -15.55 17.52
C SER A 99 -7.79 -15.08 18.22
N ALA A 100 -7.06 -14.09 17.69
CA ALA A 100 -5.84 -13.60 18.36
C ALA A 100 -5.48 -12.12 18.12
N HIS A 101 -5.79 -11.54 16.96
CA HIS A 101 -5.28 -10.20 16.59
C HIS A 101 -6.33 -9.09 16.56
N ALA A 102 -7.62 -9.42 16.42
CA ALA A 102 -8.68 -8.41 16.36
C ALA A 102 -8.87 -7.66 17.70
N HIS A 103 -8.75 -8.36 18.84
CA HIS A 103 -8.77 -7.72 20.15
C HIS A 103 -7.53 -6.82 20.35
N HIS A 104 -6.34 -7.30 19.97
CA HIS A 104 -5.10 -6.55 20.19
C HIS A 104 -5.02 -5.27 19.33
N CYS A 105 -5.44 -5.33 18.05
CA CYS A 105 -5.52 -4.15 17.20
C CYS A 105 -6.60 -3.15 17.67
N ALA A 106 -7.76 -3.65 18.14
CA ALA A 106 -8.81 -2.78 18.67
C ALA A 106 -8.36 -2.08 19.97
N ASP A 107 -7.67 -2.80 20.85
CA ASP A 107 -7.16 -2.26 22.11
C ASP A 107 -6.05 -1.22 21.89
N GLU A 108 -5.12 -1.43 20.96
CA GLU A 108 -4.06 -0.44 20.66
C GLU A 108 -4.63 0.87 20.09
N VAL A 109 -5.59 0.79 19.15
CA VAL A 109 -6.25 1.96 18.57
C VAL A 109 -7.13 2.67 19.61
N CYS A 110 -7.84 1.92 20.47
CA CYS A 110 -8.65 2.51 21.54
C CYS A 110 -7.80 3.12 22.66
N THR A 111 -6.61 2.59 22.93
CA THR A 111 -5.69 3.13 23.95
C THR A 111 -4.99 4.40 23.45
N GLY A 112 -4.64 4.46 22.15
CA GLY A 112 -4.09 5.66 21.51
C GLY A 112 -5.05 6.85 21.42
N LEU A 113 -6.37 6.60 21.47
CA LEU A 113 -7.41 7.63 21.49
C LEU A 113 -7.85 8.05 22.90
N ARG A 114 -7.28 7.44 23.96
CA ARG A 114 -7.57 7.73 25.37
C ARG A 114 -6.41 8.37 26.13
N THR A 115 -5.41 8.94 25.45
CA THR A 115 -4.48 9.88 26.10
C THR A 115 -5.18 11.25 26.21
N PRO A 116 -5.54 11.72 27.42
CA PRO A 116 -5.93 13.11 27.57
C PRO A 116 -4.71 13.97 27.24
N ALA A 117 -4.91 15.00 26.41
CA ALA A 117 -3.91 16.01 26.12
C ALA A 117 -3.33 16.53 27.46
N LEU A 118 -2.09 16.15 27.77
CA LEU A 118 -1.34 16.78 28.86
C LEU A 118 -1.04 18.23 28.43
N PRO A 119 -1.36 19.23 29.27
CA PRO A 119 -1.11 20.63 28.95
C PRO A 119 0.39 20.90 29.03
N LEU A 120 1.04 21.10 27.87
CA LEU A 120 2.42 21.56 27.78
C LEU A 120 2.49 23.08 27.96
N TRP A 121 2.31 23.59 29.18
CA TRP A 121 2.87 24.88 29.63
C TRP A 121 3.14 24.80 31.14
N GLY A 122 4.42 24.82 31.49
CA GLY A 122 4.98 24.86 32.84
C GLY A 122 6.49 24.83 32.78
#